data_AF-A0A924C5D4-F1
#
_entry.id   AF-A0A924C5D4-F1
#
_cell.length_a   1.000
_cell.length_b   1.000
_cell.length_c   1.000
_cell.angle_alpha   90.00
_cell.angle_beta   90.00
_cell.angle_gamma   90.00
#
_symmetry.space_group_name_H-M   'P 1'
#
loop_
_entity.id
_entity.type
_entity.pdbx_description
1 polymer ?
#
loop_
_entity_poly.entity_id
_entity_poly.type
_entity_poly.pdbx_seq_one_letter_code
_entity_poly.pdbx_strand_id
1 'polypeptide(L)'
;IALSYLILAYNVKDLGNSGLLGIKWLILMYLIQTFAELCLSPIGLSLVGKLSPKRFASLLFGVFFLSNAAGYALAGTLGSIIPATGDKFIKAKELGIDLQPILDKTVTPTEAQLQLLTTNQIDAANPSFAGFEIHNLFEFFMVFVVLTGLAALLLFLLTPLLKKMMHGVR
;
A
#
# COMPACT_ATOMS: atom_id res chain seq x y z
N ILE A 1 8.94 8.04 0.81
CA ILE A 1 7.96 6.92 0.75
C ILE A 1 7.91 6.28 -0.65
N ALA A 2 7.57 6.99 -1.73
CA ALA A 2 7.57 6.40 -3.08
C ALA A 2 8.92 5.74 -3.46
N LEU A 3 10.04 6.44 -3.19
CA LEU A 3 11.39 5.93 -3.42
C LEU A 3 11.69 4.63 -2.65
N SER A 4 11.24 4.51 -1.40
CA SER A 4 11.51 3.31 -0.58
C SER A 4 10.77 2.08 -1.11
N TYR A 5 9.53 2.26 -1.57
CA TYR A 5 8.77 1.19 -2.24
C TYR A 5 9.35 0.84 -3.60
N LEU A 6 9.90 1.81 -4.35
CA LEU A 6 10.52 1.56 -5.66
C LEU A 6 11.79 0.71 -5.52
N ILE A 7 12.64 1.02 -4.53
CA ILE A 7 13.84 0.23 -4.22
C ILE A 7 13.43 -1.20 -3.85
N LEU A 8 12.37 -1.36 -3.05
CA LEU A 8 11.86 -2.68 -2.66
C LEU A 8 11.30 -3.44 -3.86
N ALA A 9 10.43 -2.83 -4.65
CA ALA A 9 9.82 -3.43 -5.84
C ALA A 9 10.90 -3.92 -6.81
N TYR A 10 11.89 -3.09 -7.14
CA TYR A 10 12.97 -3.49 -8.05
C TYR A 10 13.76 -4.70 -7.55
N ASN A 11 14.00 -4.79 -6.24
CA ASN A 11 14.68 -5.95 -5.65
C ASN A 11 13.79 -7.20 -5.52
N VAL A 12 12.46 -7.05 -5.49
CA VAL A 12 11.50 -8.16 -5.49
C VAL A 12 11.28 -8.72 -6.90
N LYS A 13 11.52 -7.92 -7.95
CA LYS A 13 11.29 -8.29 -9.35
C LYS A 13 12.06 -9.55 -9.77
N ASP A 14 13.29 -9.71 -9.30
CA ASP A 14 14.17 -10.83 -9.68
C ASP A 14 14.05 -12.07 -8.77
N LEU A 15 13.16 -12.04 -7.76
CA LEU A 15 13.04 -13.13 -6.77
C LEU A 15 12.07 -14.27 -7.16
N GLY A 16 11.18 -14.08 -8.13
CA GLY A 16 10.17 -15.10 -8.49
C GLY A 16 9.26 -15.51 -7.32
N ASN A 17 8.51 -16.61 -7.47
CA ASN A 17 7.50 -17.06 -6.48
C ASN A 17 8.07 -17.72 -5.21
N SER A 18 9.40 -17.89 -5.12
CA SER A 18 10.06 -18.61 -4.01
C SER A 18 11.36 -17.97 -3.53
N GLY A 19 11.76 -16.83 -4.09
CA GLY A 19 12.96 -16.12 -3.67
C GLY A 19 12.73 -15.40 -2.35
N LEU A 20 13.61 -15.65 -1.38
CA LEU A 20 13.62 -14.96 -0.10
C LEU A 20 14.23 -13.57 -0.27
N LEU A 21 13.51 -12.54 0.16
CA LEU A 21 14.02 -11.17 0.17
C LEU A 21 15.10 -11.00 1.24
N GLY A 22 16.27 -10.54 0.83
CA GLY A 22 17.34 -10.21 1.75
C GLY A 22 16.91 -9.15 2.77
N ILE A 23 17.08 -9.45 4.06
CA ILE A 23 16.73 -8.57 5.20
C ILE A 23 17.31 -7.16 5.05
N LYS A 24 18.50 -7.02 4.44
CA LYS A 24 19.15 -5.73 4.18
C LYS A 24 18.25 -4.73 3.42
N TRP A 25 17.41 -5.20 2.51
CA TRP A 25 16.51 -4.36 1.73
C TRP A 25 15.29 -3.90 2.52
N LEU A 26 14.79 -4.75 3.41
CA LEU A 26 13.74 -4.35 4.36
C LEU A 26 14.25 -3.27 5.31
N ILE A 27 15.45 -3.47 5.88
CA ILE A 27 16.07 -2.48 6.76
C ILE A 27 16.20 -1.13 6.04
N LEU A 28 16.69 -1.11 4.80
CA LEU A 28 16.81 0.12 4.02
C LEU A 28 15.45 0.78 3.74
N MET A 29 14.43 -0.01 3.41
CA MET A 29 13.08 0.50 3.17
C MET A 29 12.50 1.17 4.43
N TYR A 30 12.57 0.48 5.58
CA TYR A 30 12.11 1.01 6.86
C TYR A 30 12.91 2.25 7.26
N LEU A 31 14.23 2.26 7.06
CA LEU A 31 15.08 3.42 7.34
C LEU A 31 14.59 4.67 6.59
N ILE A 32 14.36 4.55 5.28
CA ILE A 32 13.90 5.67 4.45
C ILE A 32 12.48 6.11 4.87
N GLN A 33 11.60 5.19 5.24
CA GLN A 33 10.26 5.53 5.73
C GLN A 33 10.31 6.27 7.07
N THR A 34 11.14 5.83 8.01
CA THR A 34 11.33 6.51 9.29
C THR A 34 11.82 7.94 9.10
N PHE A 35 12.77 8.18 8.20
CA PHE A 35 13.20 9.55 7.87
C PHE A 35 12.07 10.39 7.28
N ALA A 36 11.23 9.79 6.42
CA ALA A 36 10.07 10.49 5.87
C ALA A 36 9.04 10.85 6.96
N GLU A 37 8.76 9.94 7.90
CA GLU A 37 7.85 10.20 9.02
C GLU A 37 8.39 11.25 9.99
N LEU A 38 9.70 11.22 10.29
CA LEU A 38 10.36 12.21 11.13
C LEU A 38 10.23 13.63 10.57
N CYS A 39 10.20 13.79 9.24
CA CYS A 39 9.97 15.09 8.62
C CYS A 39 8.49 15.48 8.66
N LEU A 40 7.56 14.54 8.45
CA LEU A 40 6.13 14.86 8.30
C LEU A 40 5.39 15.03 9.62
N SER A 41 5.67 14.20 10.62
CA SER A 41 5.00 14.20 11.93
C SER A 41 5.04 15.55 12.67
N PRO A 42 6.21 16.22 12.82
CA PRO A 42 6.26 17.52 13.50
C PRO A 42 5.67 18.66 12.67
N ILE A 43 5.78 18.59 11.34
CA ILE A 43 5.26 19.62 10.43
C ILE A 43 3.73 19.60 10.43
N GLY A 44 3.11 18.42 10.34
CA GLY A 44 1.65 18.26 10.27
C GLY A 44 0.92 18.85 11.47
N LEU A 45 1.30 18.44 12.68
CA LEU A 45 0.67 18.93 13.92
C LEU A 45 0.95 20.42 14.16
N SER A 46 2.15 20.91 13.85
CA SER A 46 2.51 22.32 14.04
C SER A 46 1.74 23.25 13.11
N LEU A 47 1.55 22.88 11.84
CA LEU A 47 0.79 23.66 10.87
C LEU A 47 -0.68 23.76 11.22
N VAL A 48 -1.30 22.66 11.66
CA VAL A 48 -2.68 22.67 12.14
C VAL A 48 -2.81 23.61 13.33
N GLY A 49 -1.89 23.57 14.29
CA GLY A 49 -1.91 24.48 15.44
C GLY A 49 -1.75 25.96 15.07
N LYS A 50 -0.86 26.28 14.11
CA LYS A 50 -0.55 27.68 13.73
C LYS A 50 -1.59 28.32 12.82
N LEU A 51 -2.16 27.56 11.88
CA LEU A 51 -3.10 28.08 10.89
C LEU A 51 -4.57 27.97 11.30
N SER A 52 -4.86 27.26 12.39
CA SER A 52 -6.24 27.12 12.87
C SER A 52 -6.77 28.40 13.53
N PRO A 53 -7.93 28.94 13.11
CA PRO A 53 -8.57 30.03 13.83
C PRO A 53 -9.00 29.57 15.23
N LYS A 54 -8.81 30.44 16.24
CA LYS A 54 -9.02 30.12 17.67
C LYS A 54 -10.39 29.51 17.99
N ARG A 55 -11.44 29.85 17.22
CA ARG A 55 -12.81 29.33 17.37
C ARG A 55 -12.99 27.90 16.85
N PHE A 56 -12.20 27.46 15.87
CA PHE A 56 -12.32 26.15 15.20
C PHE A 56 -11.09 25.26 15.37
N ALA A 57 -10.20 25.58 16.33
CA ALA A 57 -8.97 24.83 16.53
C ALA A 57 -9.22 23.34 16.79
N SER A 58 -10.12 23.00 17.71
CA SER A 58 -10.48 21.61 18.01
C SER A 58 -11.07 20.87 16.81
N LEU A 59 -11.84 21.55 15.96
CA LEU A 59 -12.41 20.97 14.73
C LEU A 59 -11.31 20.63 13.72
N LEU A 60 -10.33 21.52 13.50
CA LEU A 60 -9.23 21.28 12.56
C LEU A 60 -8.26 20.21 13.06
N PHE A 61 -8.02 20.12 14.37
CA PHE A 61 -7.34 18.95 14.96
C PHE A 61 -8.15 17.67 14.74
N GLY A 62 -9.48 17.72 14.86
CA GLY A 62 -10.37 16.60 14.52
C GLY A 62 -10.23 16.14 13.07
N VAL A 63 -10.20 17.08 12.11
CA VAL A 63 -9.99 16.78 10.69
C VAL A 63 -8.60 16.16 10.45
N PHE A 64 -7.56 16.65 11.12
CA PHE A 64 -6.21 16.08 11.03
C PHE A 64 -6.16 14.62 11.51
N PHE A 65 -6.76 14.32 12.68
CA PHE A 65 -6.82 12.94 13.17
C PHE A 65 -7.71 12.05 12.31
N LEU A 66 -8.82 12.57 11.79
CA LEU A 66 -9.69 11.85 10.87
C LEU A 66 -8.94 11.49 9.57
N SER A 67 -8.08 12.39 9.07
CA SER A 67 -7.21 12.11 7.92
C SER A 67 -6.25 10.94 8.20
N ASN A 68 -5.68 10.85 9.41
CA ASN A 68 -4.82 9.73 9.78
C ASN A 68 -5.62 8.42 9.87
N ALA A 69 -6.82 8.45 10.46
CA ALA A 69 -7.71 7.29 10.52
C ALA A 69 -8.11 6.80 9.12
N ALA A 70 -8.46 7.72 8.22
CA ALA A 70 -8.74 7.40 6.82
C ALA A 70 -7.52 6.80 6.11
N GLY A 71 -6.31 7.31 6.41
CA GLY A 71 -5.05 6.76 5.91
C GLY A 71 -4.83 5.31 6.36
N TYR A 72 -5.06 4.99 7.63
CA TYR A 72 -4.97 3.63 8.15
C TYR A 72 -6.04 2.70 7.56
N ALA A 73 -7.28 3.17 7.40
CA ALA A 73 -8.33 2.39 6.76
C ALA A 73 -7.99 2.06 5.30
N LEU A 74 -7.48 3.04 4.55
CA LEU A 74 -7.02 2.83 3.17
C LEU A 74 -5.85 1.85 3.12
N ALA A 75 -4.87 1.99 4.03
CA ALA A 75 -3.75 1.06 4.14
C ALA A 75 -4.22 -0.38 4.44
N GLY A 76 -5.26 -0.56 5.25
CA GLY A 76 -5.88 -1.86 5.51
C GLY A 76 -6.49 -2.48 4.25
N THR A 77 -7.26 -1.70 3.48
CA THR A 77 -7.84 -2.17 2.20
C THR A 77 -6.79 -2.46 1.13
N LEU A 78 -5.67 -1.74 1.14
CA LEU A 78 -4.53 -2.02 0.26
C LEU A 78 -3.71 -3.22 0.77
N GLY A 79 -3.72 -3.51 2.06
CA GLY A 79 -3.10 -4.72 2.63
C GLY A 79 -3.89 -5.99 2.31
N SER A 80 -5.21 -5.91 2.12
CA SER A 80 -6.02 -7.09 1.77
C SER A 80 -5.86 -7.56 0.33
N ILE A 81 -5.25 -6.76 -0.55
CA ILE A 81 -4.99 -7.12 -1.96
C ILE A 81 -3.59 -7.71 -2.19
N ILE A 82 -2.96 -8.25 -1.15
CA ILE A 82 -1.68 -8.95 -1.28
C ILE A 82 -1.90 -10.25 -2.08
N PRO A 83 -1.20 -10.48 -3.21
CA PRO A 83 -1.33 -11.72 -3.96
C PRO A 83 -0.82 -12.91 -3.15
N ALA A 84 -1.34 -14.10 -3.43
CA ALA A 84 -0.82 -15.32 -2.82
C ALA A 84 0.69 -15.44 -3.12
N THR A 85 1.50 -15.68 -2.08
CA THR A 85 2.97 -15.79 -2.19
C THR A 85 3.40 -17.20 -1.77
N GLY A 86 4.62 -17.62 -2.18
CA GLY A 86 5.21 -18.98 -2.08
C GLY A 86 4.68 -19.94 -1.01
N ASP A 87 4.48 -19.50 0.25
CA ASP A 87 3.95 -20.36 1.32
C ASP A 87 2.50 -20.82 1.08
N LYS A 88 1.66 -19.97 0.47
CA LYS A 88 0.31 -20.34 0.02
C LYS A 88 0.35 -21.27 -1.18
N PHE A 89 1.34 -21.12 -2.07
CA PHE A 89 1.58 -22.03 -3.20
C PHE A 89 2.06 -23.41 -2.75
N ILE A 90 2.95 -23.48 -1.76
CA ILE A 90 3.45 -24.73 -1.17
C ILE A 90 2.30 -25.45 -0.45
N LYS A 91 1.50 -24.73 0.35
CA LYS A 91 0.33 -25.31 1.03
C LYS A 91 -0.75 -25.83 0.07
N ALA A 92 -1.03 -25.12 -1.03
CA ALA A 92 -1.96 -25.64 -2.03
C ALA A 92 -1.41 -26.86 -2.78
N LYS A 93 -0.10 -26.88 -3.05
CA LYS A 93 0.57 -28.03 -3.66
C LYS A 93 0.55 -29.25 -2.73
N GLU A 94 0.72 -29.05 -1.42
CA GLU A 94 0.55 -30.09 -0.39
C GLU A 94 -0.90 -30.61 -0.31
N LEU A 95 -1.88 -29.77 -0.63
CA LEU A 95 -3.30 -30.11 -0.73
C LEU A 95 -3.69 -30.68 -2.10
N GLY A 96 -2.74 -30.88 -3.02
CA GLY A 96 -2.98 -31.41 -4.36
C GLY A 96 -3.68 -30.44 -5.33
N ILE A 97 -3.63 -29.14 -5.07
CA ILE A 97 -4.26 -28.08 -5.87
C ILE A 97 -3.15 -27.26 -6.55
N ASP A 98 -3.07 -27.31 -7.89
CA ASP A 98 -2.27 -26.35 -8.65
C ASP A 98 -3.02 -25.01 -8.69
N LEU A 99 -2.49 -24.01 -8.00
CA LEU A 99 -3.08 -22.67 -7.88
C LEU A 99 -2.96 -21.82 -9.14
N GLN A 100 -1.91 -22.03 -9.95
CA GLN A 100 -1.65 -21.20 -11.13
C GLN A 100 -2.80 -21.25 -12.16
N PRO A 101 -3.35 -22.41 -12.54
CA PRO A 101 -4.48 -22.49 -13.47
C PRO A 101 -5.81 -21.91 -12.94
N ILE A 102 -6.00 -21.97 -11.61
CA ILE A 102 -7.20 -21.43 -10.93
C ILE A 102 -7.12 -19.90 -10.85
N LEU A 103 -5.95 -19.36 -10.50
CA LEU A 103 -5.68 -17.92 -10.48
C LEU A 103 -5.73 -17.30 -11.89
N ASP A 104 -5.29 -18.05 -12.91
CA ASP A 104 -5.32 -17.65 -14.33
C ASP A 104 -6.70 -17.86 -15.00
N LYS A 105 -7.75 -18.19 -14.23
CA LYS A 105 -9.14 -18.42 -14.70
C LYS A 105 -9.29 -19.50 -15.79
N THR A 106 -8.32 -20.40 -15.94
CA THR A 106 -8.37 -21.48 -16.94
C THR A 106 -9.07 -22.74 -16.41
N VAL A 107 -9.19 -22.88 -15.09
CA VAL A 107 -9.92 -23.97 -14.42
C VAL A 107 -10.84 -23.41 -13.34
N THR A 108 -12.13 -23.75 -13.40
CA THR A 108 -13.09 -23.45 -12.33
C THR A 108 -12.88 -24.43 -11.16
N PRO A 109 -12.61 -23.96 -9.93
CA PRO A 109 -12.37 -24.84 -8.80
C PRO A 109 -13.63 -25.65 -8.43
N THR A 110 -13.46 -26.92 -8.09
CA THR A 110 -14.55 -27.77 -7.57
C THR A 110 -14.96 -27.27 -6.18
N GLU A 111 -16.24 -27.35 -5.80
CA GLU A 111 -16.77 -26.79 -4.54
C GLU A 111 -16.01 -27.23 -3.27
N ALA A 112 -15.44 -28.44 -3.27
CA ALA A 112 -14.58 -28.96 -2.20
C ALA A 112 -13.21 -28.25 -2.11
N GLN A 113 -12.64 -27.83 -3.24
CA GLN A 113 -11.38 -27.10 -3.31
C GLN A 113 -11.57 -25.64 -2.88
N LEU A 114 -12.73 -25.04 -3.18
CA LEU A 114 -13.08 -23.68 -2.73
C LEU A 114 -13.20 -23.59 -1.20
N GLN A 115 -13.74 -24.64 -0.56
CA GLN A 115 -13.82 -24.72 0.91
C GLN A 115 -12.43 -24.92 1.56
N LEU A 116 -11.55 -25.73 0.96
CA LEU A 116 -10.17 -25.91 1.43
C LEU A 116 -9.31 -24.66 1.23
N LEU A 117 -9.51 -23.92 0.14
CA LEU A 117 -8.85 -22.64 -0.13
C LEU A 117 -9.33 -21.55 0.85
N THR A 118 -10.63 -21.47 1.13
CA THR A 118 -11.21 -20.53 2.10
C THR A 118 -10.78 -20.85 3.53
N THR A 119 -10.73 -22.14 3.90
CA THR A 119 -10.27 -22.60 5.22
C THR A 119 -8.79 -22.28 5.46
N ASN A 120 -7.97 -22.29 4.41
CA ASN A 120 -6.53 -22.02 4.48
C ASN A 120 -6.15 -20.58 4.11
N GLN A 121 -7.12 -19.66 3.99
CA GLN A 121 -6.89 -18.24 3.65
C GLN A 121 -6.14 -18.04 2.32
N ILE A 122 -6.45 -18.87 1.32
CA ILE A 122 -5.88 -18.79 -0.03
C ILE A 122 -6.95 -18.25 -0.96
N ASP A 123 -6.73 -17.05 -1.49
CA ASP A 123 -7.66 -16.41 -2.41
C ASP A 123 -7.64 -17.12 -3.76
N ALA A 124 -8.82 -17.50 -4.25
CA ALA A 124 -9.01 -18.24 -5.50
C ALA A 124 -8.95 -17.35 -6.76
N ALA A 125 -8.68 -16.05 -6.60
CA ALA A 125 -8.59 -15.09 -7.68
C ALA A 125 -7.47 -14.09 -7.40
N ASN A 126 -6.81 -13.62 -8.45
CA ASN A 126 -5.82 -12.56 -8.34
C ASN A 126 -6.51 -11.29 -7.80
N PRO A 127 -5.97 -10.65 -6.74
CA PRO A 127 -6.50 -9.39 -6.27
C PRO A 127 -6.33 -8.33 -7.36
N SER A 128 -7.35 -7.51 -7.59
CA SER A 128 -7.30 -6.43 -8.56
C SER A 128 -7.42 -5.07 -7.86
N PHE A 129 -6.66 -4.09 -8.35
CA PHE A 129 -6.73 -2.71 -7.88
C PHE A 129 -6.91 -1.77 -9.07
N ALA A 130 -8.00 -0.99 -9.05
CA ALA A 130 -8.35 -0.04 -10.10
C ALA A 130 -8.36 -0.64 -11.53
N GLY A 131 -8.77 -1.91 -11.66
CA GLY A 131 -8.85 -2.62 -12.95
C GLY A 131 -7.58 -3.35 -13.39
N PHE A 132 -6.48 -3.27 -12.62
CA PHE A 132 -5.25 -4.04 -12.85
C PHE A 132 -5.22 -5.27 -11.94
N GLU A 133 -5.03 -6.46 -12.52
CA GLU A 133 -4.83 -7.70 -11.76
C GLU A 133 -3.38 -7.76 -11.25
N ILE A 134 -3.22 -8.09 -9.97
CA ILE A 134 -1.94 -8.16 -9.28
C ILE A 134 -1.56 -9.64 -9.16
N HIS A 135 -0.56 -10.05 -9.92
CA HIS A 135 -0.11 -11.43 -10.00
C HIS A 135 1.05 -11.69 -9.03
N ASN A 136 1.87 -10.66 -8.81
CA ASN A 136 3.16 -10.79 -8.14
C ASN A 136 3.36 -9.71 -7.08
N LEU A 137 4.26 -9.98 -6.13
CA LEU A 137 4.64 -9.03 -5.09
C LEU A 137 5.26 -7.74 -5.64
N PHE A 138 5.90 -7.81 -6.82
CA PHE A 138 6.37 -6.63 -7.55
C PHE A 138 5.22 -5.68 -7.91
N GLU A 139 4.16 -6.21 -8.52
CA GLU A 139 2.98 -5.42 -8.95
C GLU A 139 2.27 -4.83 -7.74
N PHE A 140 2.16 -5.60 -6.66
CA PHE A 140 1.64 -5.13 -5.38
C PHE A 140 2.42 -3.91 -4.86
N PHE A 141 3.74 -3.99 -4.78
CA PHE A 141 4.54 -2.84 -4.32
C PHE A 141 4.51 -1.66 -5.31
N MET A 142 4.38 -1.92 -6.60
CA MET A 142 4.23 -0.88 -7.62
C MET A 142 2.94 -0.06 -7.44
N VAL A 143 1.86 -0.66 -6.93
CA VAL A 143 0.64 0.11 -6.57
C VAL A 143 0.98 1.21 -5.56
N PHE A 144 1.78 0.93 -4.53
CA PHE A 144 2.20 1.94 -3.56
C PHE A 144 3.13 2.99 -4.15
N VAL A 145 4.03 2.61 -5.07
CA VAL A 145 4.90 3.55 -5.78
C VAL A 145 4.08 4.53 -6.61
N VAL A 146 3.14 4.02 -7.42
CA VAL A 146 2.29 4.83 -8.28
C VAL A 146 1.36 5.72 -7.46
N LEU A 147 0.67 5.17 -6.46
CA LEU A 147 -0.25 5.93 -5.62
C LEU A 147 0.45 7.08 -4.89
N THR A 148 1.58 6.81 -4.25
CA THR A 148 2.33 7.84 -3.51
C THR A 148 3.04 8.83 -4.44
N GLY A 149 3.49 8.38 -5.62
CA GLY A 149 4.06 9.23 -6.65
C GLY A 149 3.04 10.19 -7.25
N LEU A 150 1.84 9.70 -7.60
CA LEU A 150 0.74 10.52 -8.08
C LEU A 150 0.28 11.52 -7.01
N ALA A 151 0.16 11.10 -5.75
CA ALA A 151 -0.17 12.01 -4.65
C ALA A 151 0.87 13.13 -4.51
N ALA A 152 2.16 12.82 -4.62
CA ALA A 152 3.23 13.82 -4.56
C ALA A 152 3.16 14.81 -5.74
N LEU A 153 2.92 14.32 -6.96
CA LEU A 153 2.73 15.17 -8.15
C LEU A 153 1.50 16.06 -8.02
N LEU A 154 0.38 15.50 -7.57
CA LEU A 154 -0.86 16.24 -7.34
C LEU A 154 -0.65 17.36 -6.32
N LEU A 155 0.01 17.09 -5.19
CA LEU A 155 0.35 18.10 -4.18
C LEU A 155 1.29 19.17 -4.74
N PHE A 156 2.29 18.78 -5.53
CA PHE A 156 3.21 19.72 -6.16
C PHE A 156 2.49 20.66 -7.15
N LEU A 157 1.56 20.14 -7.96
CA LEU A 157 0.75 20.92 -8.89
C LEU A 157 -0.26 21.84 -8.16
N LEU A 158 -0.77 21.41 -7.01
CA LEU A 158 -1.66 22.22 -6.17
C LEU A 158 -0.92 23.32 -5.38
N THR A 159 0.37 23.15 -5.12
CA THR A 159 1.18 24.11 -4.36
C THR A 159 1.10 25.56 -4.87
N PRO A 160 1.25 25.86 -6.17
CA PRO A 160 1.10 27.24 -6.67
C PRO A 160 -0.30 27.80 -6.47
N LEU A 161 -1.34 26.97 -6.61
CA LEU A 161 -2.73 27.37 -6.39
C LEU A 161 -3.00 27.70 -4.92
N LEU A 162 -2.55 26.82 -4.02
CA LEU A 162 -2.66 27.03 -2.58
C LEU A 162 -1.93 28.30 -2.15
N LYS A 163 -0.70 28.51 -2.63
CA LYS A 163 0.08 29.73 -2.34
C LYS A 163 -0.63 30.99 -2.85
N LYS A 164 -1.31 30.92 -3.99
CA LYS A 164 -2.14 32.02 -4.51
C LYS A 164 -3.39 32.27 -3.67
N MET A 165 -3.92 31.27 -2.98
CA MET A 165 -5.08 31.44 -2.10
C MET A 165 -4.71 31.94 -0.69
N MET A 166 -3.45 31.81 -0.27
CA MET A 166 -2.97 32.19 1.07
C MET A 166 -2.67 33.69 1.24
N HIS A 167 -3.35 34.56 0.48
CA HIS A 167 -3.18 36.02 0.63
C HIS A 167 -3.74 36.48 1.97
N GLY A 168 -2.87 36.89 2.90
CA GLY A 168 -3.24 37.41 4.22
C GLY A 168 -2.76 36.60 5.42
N VAL A 169 -2.14 35.43 5.21
CA VAL A 169 -1.48 34.68 6.29
C VAL A 169 -0.03 35.15 6.39
N ARG A 170 0.26 36.02 7.35
CA ARG A 170 1.62 36.39 7.79
C ARG A 170 2.00 35.57 9.02
#